data_AF-A0AB38SLC6-F1
#
_entry.id   AF-A0AB38SLC6-F1
#
_cell.length_a   1.000
_cell.length_b   1.000
_cell.length_c   1.000
_cell.angle_alpha   90.00
_cell.angle_beta   90.00
_cell.angle_gamma   90.00
#
_symmetry.space_group_name_H-M   'P 1'
#
loop_
_entity.id
_entity.type
_entity.pdbx_description
1 polymer ?
#
loop_
_entity_poly.entity_id
_entity_poly.type
_entity_poly.pdbx_seq_one_letter_code
_entity_poly.pdbx_strand_id
1 'polypeptide(L)'
;MVTVLERDSELRRRAWDAAASVVDPEIPVLTIADLGVLRDVILDGDRVEVAITPTYSGCPAMNMIALEIELALERAGFRRPEVRTVLSPAWTTDWMSEEGRRKLRAYGIAPPQASSSRRALFGGQAVACPQCGSDKTELLSEFGSTSCKALWRCKACREPFDYFKCH
;
A
#
# COMPACT_ATOMS: atom_id res chain seq x y z
N MET A 1 10.06 27.96 23.76
CA MET A 1 9.05 26.88 23.64
C MET A 1 8.60 26.68 22.19
N VAL A 2 8.44 27.74 21.39
CA VAL A 2 8.07 27.67 19.96
C VAL A 2 9.10 26.93 19.09
N THR A 3 10.40 27.15 19.32
CA THR A 3 11.49 26.59 18.50
C THR A 3 11.73 25.07 18.62
N VAL A 4 11.34 24.45 19.74
CA VAL A 4 11.53 23.00 19.94
C VAL A 4 10.41 22.22 19.24
N LEU A 5 9.16 22.66 19.38
CA LEU A 5 8.02 22.05 18.71
C LEU A 5 8.12 22.16 17.18
N GLU A 6 8.61 23.29 16.67
CA GLU A 6 8.85 23.47 15.24
C GLU A 6 9.94 22.51 14.72
N ARG A 7 11.03 22.33 15.48
CA ARG A 7 12.12 21.40 15.14
C ARG A 7 11.65 19.94 15.13
N ASP A 8 10.87 19.54 16.12
CA ASP A 8 10.33 18.18 16.20
C ASP A 8 9.33 17.92 15.07
N SER A 9 8.52 18.92 14.70
CA SER A 9 7.61 18.81 13.55
C SER A 9 8.36 18.64 12.23
N GLU A 10 9.48 19.34 12.04
CA GLU A 10 10.32 19.22 10.85
C GLU A 10 11.05 17.88 10.79
N LEU A 11 11.59 17.41 11.92
CA LEU A 11 12.21 16.09 12.02
C LEU A 11 11.18 14.99 11.73
N ARG A 12 9.96 15.12 12.28
CA ARG A 12 8.89 14.14 12.04
C ARG A 12 8.53 14.10 10.56
N ARG A 13 8.41 15.26 9.92
CA ARG A 13 8.15 15.36 8.48
C ARG A 13 9.26 14.69 7.68
N ARG A 14 10.54 14.96 8.00
CA ARG A 14 11.68 14.30 7.32
C ARG A 14 11.67 12.78 7.48
N ALA A 15 11.37 12.28 8.69
CA ALA A 15 11.25 10.84 8.93
C ALA A 15 10.08 10.24 8.15
N TRP A 16 8.93 10.92 8.16
CA TRP A 16 7.77 10.54 7.37
C TRP A 16 8.09 10.46 5.88
N ASP A 17 8.71 11.51 5.31
CA ASP A 17 9.05 11.56 3.88
C ASP A 17 10.03 10.45 3.49
N ALA A 18 11.01 10.15 4.35
CA ALA A 18 11.95 9.04 4.14
C ALA A 18 11.24 7.69 4.12
N ALA A 19 10.43 7.38 5.16
CA ALA A 19 9.67 6.15 5.23
C ALA A 19 8.65 6.03 4.08
N ALA A 20 7.93 7.11 3.78
CA ALA A 20 6.90 7.18 2.75
C ALA A 20 7.43 6.91 1.33
N SER A 21 8.75 7.06 1.10
CA SER A 21 9.39 6.79 -0.18
C SER A 21 9.71 5.31 -0.43
N VAL A 22 9.64 4.47 0.60
CA VAL A 22 9.90 3.03 0.48
C VAL A 22 8.84 2.38 -0.40
N VAL A 23 9.28 1.55 -1.35
CA VAL A 23 8.43 0.86 -2.30
C VAL A 23 8.02 -0.52 -1.81
N ASP A 24 6.84 -0.97 -2.23
CA ASP A 24 6.40 -2.34 -2.00
C ASP A 24 7.22 -3.31 -2.90
N PRO A 25 7.85 -4.36 -2.34
CA PRO A 25 8.68 -5.27 -3.13
C PRO A 25 7.87 -6.16 -4.08
N GLU A 26 6.56 -6.33 -3.86
CA GLU A 26 5.68 -7.06 -4.78
C GLU A 26 5.12 -6.18 -5.90
N ILE A 27 4.98 -4.87 -5.65
CA ILE A 27 4.48 -3.86 -6.58
C ILE A 27 5.41 -2.63 -6.56
N PRO A 28 6.60 -2.69 -7.20
CA PRO A 28 7.65 -1.68 -7.06
C PRO A 28 7.29 -0.27 -7.55
N VAL A 29 6.17 -0.12 -8.25
CA VAL A 29 5.63 1.18 -8.66
C VAL A 29 4.89 1.93 -7.54
N LEU A 30 4.53 1.23 -6.46
CA LEU A 30 3.81 1.82 -5.32
C LEU A 30 4.74 2.00 -4.13
N THR A 31 4.59 3.14 -3.47
CA THR A 31 5.18 3.32 -2.15
C THR A 31 4.26 2.79 -1.04
N ILE A 32 4.83 2.57 0.14
CA ILE A 32 4.05 2.23 1.33
C ILE A 32 3.08 3.36 1.73
N ALA A 33 3.37 4.61 1.34
CA ALA A 33 2.45 5.73 1.49
C ALA A 33 1.33 5.68 0.45
N ASP A 34 1.62 5.31 -0.81
CA ASP A 34 0.58 5.12 -1.85
C ASP A 34 -0.45 4.07 -1.41
N LEU A 35 0.04 2.98 -0.78
CA LEU A 35 -0.76 1.88 -0.26
C LEU A 35 -1.48 2.18 1.07
N GLY A 36 -1.10 3.24 1.78
CA GLY A 36 -1.61 3.52 3.14
C GLY A 36 -1.11 2.53 4.21
N VAL A 37 -0.02 1.81 3.92
CA VAL A 37 0.68 0.88 4.83
C VAL A 37 1.41 1.64 5.93
N LEU A 38 2.00 2.80 5.61
CA LEU A 38 2.59 3.70 6.60
C LEU A 38 1.48 4.34 7.46
N ARG A 39 1.51 4.12 8.79
CA ARG A 39 0.43 4.53 9.70
C ARG A 39 0.79 5.71 10.57
N ASP A 40 1.97 5.69 11.15
CA ASP A 40 2.43 6.77 12.01
C ASP A 40 3.95 6.82 12.06
N VAL A 41 4.45 8.00 12.43
CA VAL A 41 5.85 8.25 12.73
C VAL A 41 5.88 9.05 14.02
N ILE A 42 6.47 8.44 15.06
CA ILE A 42 6.60 9.02 16.40
C ILE A 42 8.07 9.32 16.64
N LEU A 43 8.33 10.51 17.20
CA LEU A 43 9.64 10.89 17.70
C LEU A 43 9.62 10.85 19.23
N ASP A 44 10.59 10.16 19.82
CA ASP A 44 10.84 10.18 21.26
C ASP A 44 12.32 10.48 21.52
N GLY A 45 12.61 11.75 21.82
CA GLY A 45 13.98 12.23 21.97
C GLY A 45 14.80 12.06 20.69
N ASP A 46 15.75 11.12 20.70
CA ASP A 46 16.61 10.79 19.55
C ASP A 46 16.14 9.56 18.76
N ARG A 47 15.06 8.89 19.20
CA ARG A 47 14.51 7.70 18.56
C ARG A 47 13.37 8.05 17.62
N VAL A 48 13.29 7.30 16.52
CA VAL A 48 12.15 7.35 15.60
C VAL A 48 11.51 5.97 15.55
N GLU A 49 10.20 5.93 15.81
CA GLU A 49 9.39 4.72 15.67
C GLU A 49 8.44 4.92 14.48
N VAL A 50 8.44 3.97 13.55
CA VAL A 50 7.51 3.96 12.41
C VAL A 50 6.52 2.83 12.56
N ALA A 51 5.23 3.16 12.58
CA ALA A 51 4.17 2.17 12.60
C ALA A 51 3.75 1.82 11.16
N ILE A 52 3.79 0.53 10.82
CA ILE A 52 3.31 0.00 9.54
C ILE A 52 2.24 -1.07 9.76
N THR A 53 1.37 -1.27 8.77
CA THR A 53 0.34 -2.30 8.82
C THR A 53 0.30 -3.11 7.53
N PRO A 54 0.14 -4.44 7.60
CA PRO A 54 0.14 -5.24 6.40
C PRO A 54 -1.18 -5.12 5.63
N THR A 55 -1.12 -5.21 4.30
CA THR A 55 -2.33 -5.25 3.45
C THR A 55 -3.19 -6.50 3.69
N TYR A 56 -2.58 -7.55 4.25
CA TYR A 56 -3.26 -8.72 4.82
C TYR A 56 -2.37 -9.38 5.87
N SER A 57 -2.94 -10.05 6.88
CA SER A 57 -2.22 -10.52 8.08
C SER A 57 -1.04 -11.49 7.87
N GLY A 58 -0.85 -12.02 6.67
CA GLY A 58 0.23 -12.95 6.32
C GLY A 58 1.17 -12.45 5.24
N CYS A 59 1.25 -11.13 5.03
CA CYS A 59 2.06 -10.54 3.97
C CYS A 59 3.57 -10.86 4.16
N PRO A 60 4.20 -11.62 3.25
CA PRO A 60 5.61 -11.99 3.37
C PRO A 60 6.54 -10.77 3.16
N ALA A 61 6.05 -9.72 2.48
CA ALA A 61 6.82 -8.52 2.20
C ALA A 61 7.11 -7.65 3.44
N MET A 62 6.43 -7.86 4.56
CA MET A 62 6.52 -6.97 5.73
C MET A 62 7.91 -6.85 6.32
N ASN A 63 8.66 -7.95 6.40
CA ASN A 63 10.02 -7.93 6.95
C ASN A 63 10.96 -7.12 6.04
N MET A 64 10.78 -7.24 4.72
CA MET A 64 11.58 -6.48 3.76
C MET A 64 11.22 -4.99 3.80
N ILE A 65 9.93 -4.67 3.88
CA ILE A 65 9.45 -3.29 4.03
C ILE A 65 10.02 -2.66 5.30
N ALA A 66 9.99 -3.37 6.44
CA ALA A 66 10.55 -2.88 7.69
C ALA A 66 12.04 -2.57 7.56
N LEU A 67 12.82 -3.49 6.99
CA LEU A 67 14.25 -3.29 6.76
C LEU A 67 14.53 -2.08 5.85
N GLU A 68 13.80 -1.93 4.74
CA GLU A 68 13.98 -0.80 3.83
C GLU A 68 13.61 0.53 4.47
N ILE A 69 12.61 0.56 5.36
CA ILE A 69 12.28 1.75 6.16
C ILE A 69 13.41 2.11 7.11
N GLU A 70 13.94 1.13 7.85
CA GLU A 70 15.08 1.34 8.75
C GLU A 70 16.27 1.92 7.99
N LEU A 71 16.63 1.32 6.85
CA LEU A 71 17.70 1.81 5.98
C LEU A 71 17.44 3.22 5.43
N ALA A 72 16.20 3.52 5.02
CA ALA A 72 15.83 4.84 4.53
C ALA A 72 15.97 5.92 5.62
N LEU A 73 15.58 5.60 6.85
CA LEU A 73 15.70 6.49 8.01
C LEU A 73 17.17 6.69 8.41
N GLU A 74 17.98 5.63 8.42
CA GLU A 74 19.41 5.73 8.66
C GLU A 74 20.09 6.64 7.63
N ARG A 75 19.78 6.47 6.34
CA ARG A 75 20.28 7.35 5.26
C ARG A 75 19.83 8.80 5.43
N ALA A 76 18.65 9.02 6.00
CA ALA A 76 18.13 10.36 6.32
C ALA A 76 18.76 10.97 7.60
N GLY A 77 19.62 10.22 8.31
CA GLY A 77 20.40 10.66 9.47
C GLY A 77 19.76 10.36 10.83
N PHE A 78 18.69 9.56 10.88
CA PHE A 78 18.10 9.10 12.14
C PHE A 78 18.93 7.95 12.73
N ARG A 79 19.07 7.93 14.05
CA ARG A 79 19.81 6.87 14.76
C ARG A 79 18.84 5.85 15.32
N ARG A 80 19.16 4.56 15.15
CA ARG A 80 18.38 3.44 15.71
C ARG A 80 16.88 3.55 15.40
N PRO A 81 16.49 3.65 14.11
CA PRO A 81 15.09 3.59 13.75
C PRO A 81 14.50 2.25 14.18
N GLU A 82 13.27 2.26 14.67
CA GLU A 82 12.52 1.06 15.02
C GLU A 82 11.23 1.03 14.21
N VAL A 83 10.93 -0.12 13.59
CA VAL A 83 9.69 -0.32 12.84
C VAL A 83 8.77 -1.26 13.62
N ARG A 84 7.56 -0.78 13.91
CA ARG A 84 6.53 -1.56 14.61
C ARG A 84 5.41 -1.94 13.65
N THR A 85 5.11 -3.23 13.57
CA THR A 85 3.94 -3.71 12.82
C THR A 85 2.69 -3.63 13.70
N VAL A 86 1.65 -2.93 13.23
CA VAL A 86 0.34 -2.82 13.89
C VAL A 86 -0.72 -3.58 13.09
N LEU A 87 -1.51 -4.39 13.78
CA LEU A 87 -2.58 -5.21 13.18
C LEU A 87 -3.99 -4.66 13.45
N SER A 88 -4.09 -3.60 14.26
CA SER A 88 -5.37 -2.95 14.60
C SER A 88 -5.25 -1.42 14.48
N PRO A 89 -6.18 -0.76 13.78
CA PRO A 89 -7.23 -1.35 12.94
C PRO A 89 -6.64 -2.13 11.76
N ALA A 90 -7.40 -3.12 11.24
CA ALA A 90 -7.00 -3.85 10.04
C ALA A 90 -6.91 -2.90 8.84
N TRP A 91 -5.96 -3.17 7.95
CA TRP A 91 -5.81 -2.40 6.71
C TRP A 91 -7.06 -2.49 5.85
N THR A 92 -7.43 -1.36 5.24
CA THR A 92 -8.52 -1.31 4.27
C THR A 92 -8.10 -0.58 3.02
N THR A 93 -8.66 -1.00 1.88
CA THR A 93 -8.43 -0.35 0.59
C THR A 93 -8.76 1.14 0.57
N ASP A 94 -9.61 1.63 1.47
CA ASP A 94 -9.93 3.06 1.58
C ASP A 94 -8.71 3.91 1.98
N TRP A 95 -7.64 3.30 2.50
CA TRP A 95 -6.39 4.00 2.82
C TRP A 95 -5.45 4.17 1.63
N MET A 96 -5.73 3.51 0.51
CA MET A 96 -4.93 3.66 -0.71
C MET A 96 -5.20 5.00 -1.37
N SER A 97 -4.14 5.74 -1.67
CA SER A 97 -4.22 7.04 -2.34
C SER A 97 -4.74 6.93 -3.77
N GLU A 98 -5.32 8.02 -4.29
CA GLU A 98 -5.77 8.09 -5.68
C GLU A 98 -4.59 7.93 -6.66
N GLU A 99 -3.43 8.49 -6.31
CA GLU A 99 -2.21 8.31 -7.09
C GLU A 99 -1.76 6.85 -7.11
N GLY A 100 -1.83 6.14 -5.98
CA GLY A 100 -1.58 4.70 -5.91
C GLY A 100 -2.52 3.90 -6.81
N ARG A 101 -3.83 4.21 -6.81
CA ARG A 101 -4.80 3.56 -7.71
C ARG A 101 -4.49 3.83 -9.19
N ARG A 102 -4.05 5.05 -9.52
CA ARG A 102 -3.63 5.43 -10.87
C ARG A 102 -2.37 4.66 -11.30
N LYS A 103 -1.35 4.58 -10.45
CA LYS A 103 -0.12 3.83 -10.69
C LYS A 103 -0.38 2.35 -10.90
N LEU A 104 -1.26 1.73 -10.09
CA LEU A 104 -1.68 0.33 -10.29
C LEU A 104 -2.24 0.11 -11.69
N ARG A 105 -3.22 0.94 -12.09
CA ARG A 105 -3.84 0.84 -13.40
C ARG A 105 -2.80 1.00 -14.52
N ALA A 106 -1.92 2.00 -14.42
CA ALA A 106 -0.85 2.23 -15.39
C ALA A 106 0.15 1.07 -15.46
N TYR A 107 0.38 0.38 -14.35
CA TYR A 107 1.21 -0.82 -14.27
C TYR A 107 0.51 -2.09 -14.79
N GLY A 108 -0.77 -2.00 -15.17
CA GLY A 108 -1.55 -3.12 -15.69
C GLY A 108 -2.23 -3.96 -14.62
N ILE A 109 -2.27 -3.48 -13.36
CA ILE A 109 -3.03 -4.10 -12.27
C ILE A 109 -4.33 -3.33 -12.09
N ALA A 110 -5.46 -4.03 -12.09
CA ALA A 110 -6.74 -3.39 -11.81
C ALA A 110 -6.77 -2.96 -10.32
N PRO A 111 -6.95 -1.66 -10.03
CA PRO A 111 -7.01 -1.18 -8.65
C PRO A 111 -8.29 -1.64 -7.95
N PRO A 112 -8.30 -1.73 -6.61
CA PRO A 112 -9.50 -2.09 -5.87
C PRO A 112 -10.61 -1.09 -6.15
N GLN A 113 -11.84 -1.57 -6.29
CA GLN A 113 -13.00 -0.70 -6.44
C GLN A 113 -13.47 -0.21 -5.07
N ALA A 114 -13.98 1.02 -4.98
CA ALA A 114 -14.47 1.57 -3.71
C ALA A 114 -15.54 0.65 -3.08
N SER A 115 -15.40 0.39 -1.78
CA SER A 115 -16.12 -0.63 -0.99
C SER A 115 -17.63 -0.37 -0.79
N SER A 116 -18.23 0.60 -1.49
CA SER A 116 -19.55 1.13 -1.13
C SER A 116 -20.76 0.44 -1.77
N SER A 117 -20.58 -0.60 -2.59
CA SER A 117 -21.73 -1.27 -3.20
C SER A 117 -22.12 -2.54 -2.43
N ARG A 118 -23.39 -2.63 -2.00
CA ARG A 118 -24.03 -3.88 -1.52
C ARG A 118 -23.78 -5.07 -2.46
N ARG A 119 -23.46 -4.82 -3.74
CA ARG A 119 -23.14 -5.83 -4.76
C ARG A 119 -21.83 -6.58 -4.48
N ALA A 120 -20.86 -5.96 -3.83
CA ALA A 120 -19.63 -6.64 -3.41
C ALA A 120 -19.92 -7.80 -2.43
N LEU A 121 -20.95 -7.66 -1.59
CA LEU A 121 -21.41 -8.72 -0.67
C LEU A 121 -22.10 -9.90 -1.39
N PHE A 122 -22.54 -9.70 -2.64
CA PHE A 122 -23.22 -10.71 -3.45
C PHE A 122 -22.36 -11.19 -4.64
N GLY A 123 -21.03 -11.02 -4.56
CA GLY A 123 -20.08 -11.51 -5.57
C GLY A 123 -20.10 -10.74 -6.90
N GLY A 124 -20.83 -9.63 -6.98
CA GLY A 124 -20.90 -8.78 -8.17
C GLY A 124 -19.79 -7.72 -8.17
N GLN A 125 -18.53 -8.13 -8.19
CA GLN A 125 -17.41 -7.20 -8.32
C GLN A 125 -17.16 -6.91 -9.80
N ALA A 126 -17.55 -5.72 -10.26
CA ALA A 126 -17.22 -5.26 -11.60
C ALA A 126 -15.77 -4.74 -11.59
N VAL A 127 -14.86 -5.49 -12.22
CA VAL A 127 -13.45 -5.11 -12.34
C VAL A 127 -13.18 -4.63 -13.76
N ALA A 128 -12.86 -3.34 -13.92
CA ALA A 128 -12.52 -2.78 -15.22
C ALA A 128 -11.14 -3.26 -15.66
N CYS A 129 -11.00 -3.64 -16.94
CA CYS A 129 -9.72 -4.02 -17.50
C CYS A 129 -8.74 -2.83 -17.50
N PRO A 130 -7.51 -2.97 -16.96
CA PRO A 130 -6.56 -1.87 -16.88
C PRO A 130 -5.98 -1.48 -18.26
N GLN A 131 -6.09 -2.36 -19.26
CA GLN A 131 -5.55 -2.14 -20.60
C GLN A 131 -6.54 -1.39 -21.51
N CYS A 132 -7.80 -1.82 -21.57
CA CYS A 132 -8.79 -1.27 -22.51
C CYS A 132 -10.00 -0.60 -21.84
N GLY A 133 -10.09 -0.62 -20.51
CA GLY A 133 -11.19 -0.02 -19.74
C GLY A 133 -12.52 -0.78 -19.80
N SER A 134 -12.59 -1.93 -20.46
CA SER A 134 -13.82 -2.73 -20.56
C SER A 134 -14.18 -3.38 -19.22
N ASP A 135 -15.45 -3.30 -18.83
CA ASP A 135 -16.03 -3.99 -17.67
C ASP A 135 -16.42 -5.44 -17.95
N LYS A 136 -16.31 -5.89 -19.21
CA LYS A 136 -16.53 -7.29 -19.60
C LYS A 136 -15.33 -8.13 -19.17
N THR A 137 -15.24 -8.45 -17.89
CA THR A 137 -14.15 -9.22 -17.32
C THR A 137 -14.68 -10.45 -16.60
N GLU A 138 -13.82 -11.46 -16.42
CA GLU A 138 -14.14 -12.63 -15.61
C GLU A 138 -12.97 -13.01 -14.72
N LEU A 139 -13.30 -13.48 -13.53
CA LEU A 139 -12.35 -14.07 -12.60
C LEU A 139 -11.90 -15.42 -13.14
N LEU A 140 -10.59 -15.63 -13.22
CA LEU A 140 -9.99 -16.92 -13.53
C LEU A 140 -9.55 -17.65 -12.25
N SER A 141 -9.02 -16.91 -11.27
CA SER A 141 -8.53 -17.46 -10.01
C SER A 141 -8.58 -16.41 -8.90
N GLU A 142 -9.02 -16.80 -7.70
CA GLU A 142 -8.99 -15.99 -6.47
C GLU A 142 -7.56 -15.62 -6.01
N PHE A 143 -6.56 -16.28 -6.60
CA PHE A 143 -5.14 -16.10 -6.33
C PHE A 143 -4.42 -15.73 -7.63
N GLY A 144 -3.75 -14.57 -7.60
CA GLY A 144 -2.90 -14.06 -8.69
C GLY A 144 -1.42 -14.25 -8.40
N SER A 145 -0.60 -13.29 -8.84
CA SER A 145 0.85 -13.30 -8.59
C SER A 145 1.22 -13.25 -7.10
N THR A 146 0.40 -12.62 -6.26
CA THR A 146 0.56 -12.62 -4.80
C THR A 146 -0.80 -12.74 -4.10
N SER A 147 -0.81 -13.04 -2.79
CA SER A 147 -2.06 -13.35 -2.08
C SER A 147 -3.03 -12.18 -1.98
N CYS A 148 -2.56 -10.93 -2.11
CA CYS A 148 -3.41 -9.74 -2.18
C CYS A 148 -4.01 -9.51 -3.57
N LYS A 149 -3.67 -10.34 -4.56
CA LYS A 149 -4.14 -10.23 -5.95
C LYS A 149 -4.99 -11.43 -6.37
N ALA A 150 -5.89 -11.22 -7.32
CA ALA A 150 -6.66 -12.24 -8.02
C ALA A 150 -6.40 -12.15 -9.52
N LEU A 151 -6.46 -13.27 -10.24
CA LEU A 151 -6.22 -13.30 -11.68
C LEU A 151 -7.54 -13.17 -12.44
N TRP A 152 -7.61 -12.21 -13.35
CA TRP A 152 -8.76 -11.91 -14.20
C TRP A 152 -8.40 -11.96 -15.67
N ARG A 153 -9.42 -12.05 -16.53
CA ARG A 153 -9.30 -11.90 -17.98
C ARG A 153 -10.34 -10.95 -18.52
N CYS A 154 -9.92 -10.08 -19.45
CA CYS A 154 -10.86 -9.25 -20.21
C CYS A 154 -11.46 -10.03 -21.38
N LYS A 155 -12.79 -10.03 -21.54
CA LYS A 155 -13.47 -10.64 -22.69
C LYS A 155 -13.43 -9.79 -23.95
N ALA A 156 -13.12 -8.49 -23.83
CA ALA A 156 -13.03 -7.56 -24.96
C ALA A 156 -11.65 -7.61 -25.64
N CYS A 157 -10.57 -7.35 -24.90
CA CYS A 157 -9.21 -7.40 -25.47
C CYS A 157 -8.50 -8.76 -25.28
N ARG A 158 -9.06 -9.68 -24.49
CA ARG A 158 -8.50 -11.02 -24.17
C ARG A 158 -7.25 -11.03 -23.28
N GLU A 159 -6.78 -9.87 -22.84
CA GLU A 159 -5.64 -9.77 -21.92
C GLU A 159 -5.97 -10.35 -20.53
N PRO A 160 -5.11 -11.23 -19.97
CA PRO A 160 -5.11 -11.55 -18.55
C PRO A 160 -4.49 -10.39 -17.74
N PHE A 161 -4.97 -10.17 -16.53
CA PHE A 161 -4.44 -9.14 -15.64
C PHE A 161 -4.69 -9.47 -14.17
N ASP A 162 -3.84 -8.94 -13.30
CA ASP A 162 -4.04 -9.02 -11.85
C ASP A 162 -5.03 -7.95 -11.38
N TYR A 163 -5.89 -8.32 -10.44
CA TYR A 163 -6.77 -7.44 -9.68
C TYR A 163 -6.28 -7.36 -8.24
N PHE A 164 -6.04 -6.16 -7.72
CA PHE A 164 -5.69 -5.96 -6.32
C PHE A 164 -6.96 -6.01 -5.45
N LYS A 165 -7.05 -7.00 -4.56
CA LYS A 165 -8.29 -7.35 -3.85
C LYS A 165 -8.71 -6.29 -2.84
N CYS A 166 -10.02 -6.27 -2.57
CA CYS A 166 -10.60 -5.50 -1.48
C CYS A 166 -10.43 -6.23 -0.14
N HIS A 167 -9.97 -5.49 0.86
CA HIS A 167 -9.91 -5.86 2.27
C HIS A 167 -10.50 -4.71 3.11
#